data_AF-A0A2J4RFJ5-F1
#
_entry.id   AF-A0A2J4RFJ5-F1
#
_cell.length_a   1.000
_cell.length_b   1.000
_cell.length_c   1.000
_cell.angle_alpha   90.00
_cell.angle_beta   90.00
_cell.angle_gamma   90.00
#
_symmetry.space_group_name_H-M   'P 1'
#
loop_
_entity.id
_entity.type
_entity.pdbx_description
1 polymer ?
#
loop_
_entity_poly.entity_id
_entity_poly.type
_entity_poly.pdbx_seq_one_letter_code
_entity_poly.pdbx_strand_id
1 'polypeptide(L)'
;MSDIIQKIKNEVKDNWSKKRKPLLFSTIGGTFSEIKEEPGFTNVGSWINKNIDDLDAYVYTDKDRPEYIGLIPNGEVFDYKNTTSKHLLQPTGKFEPRKQKMVVDFLLAISELDDDDVRRINIPTDILIKLMK
;
A
#
# COMPACT_ATOMS: atom_id res chain seq x y z
N MET A 1 19.08 -3.59 25.21
CA MET A 1 18.21 -3.25 24.07
C MET A 1 17.61 -4.56 23.60
N SER A 2 16.27 -4.71 23.57
CA SER A 2 15.63 -6.00 23.27
C SER A 2 15.98 -6.45 21.84
N ASP A 3 16.35 -7.72 21.65
CA ASP A 3 16.74 -8.28 20.35
C ASP A 3 15.67 -8.02 19.27
N ILE A 4 14.40 -7.97 19.67
CA ILE A 4 13.27 -7.71 18.78
C ILE A 4 13.25 -6.28 18.26
N ILE A 5 13.63 -5.30 19.08
CA ILE A 5 13.73 -3.88 18.68
C ILE A 5 14.78 -3.76 17.58
N GLN A 6 15.93 -4.42 17.73
CA GLN A 6 16.99 -4.39 16.74
C GLN A 6 16.58 -5.06 15.41
N LYS A 7 15.86 -6.19 15.47
CA LYS A 7 15.29 -6.84 14.29
C LYS A 7 14.33 -5.90 13.54
N ILE A 8 13.41 -5.25 14.27
CA ILE A 8 12.42 -4.34 13.67
C ILE A 8 13.11 -3.11 13.08
N LYS A 9 14.11 -2.52 13.78
CA LYS A 9 14.91 -1.40 13.23
C LYS A 9 15.52 -1.75 11.88
N ASN A 10 16.15 -2.91 11.80
CA ASN A 10 16.80 -3.37 10.58
C ASN A 10 15.75 -3.57 9.46
N GLU A 11 14.61 -4.19 9.77
CA GLU A 11 13.53 -4.41 8.80
C GLU A 11 12.91 -3.10 8.30
N VAL A 12 12.74 -2.09 9.17
CA VAL A 12 12.25 -0.76 8.80
C VAL A 12 13.20 -0.10 7.81
N LYS A 13 14.51 -0.13 8.08
CA LYS A 13 15.54 0.40 7.18
C LYS A 13 15.59 -0.35 5.86
N ASP A 14 15.53 -1.68 5.90
CA ASP A 14 15.57 -2.54 4.73
C ASP A 14 14.35 -2.35 3.83
N ASN A 15 13.15 -2.35 4.41
CA ASN A 15 11.91 -2.15 3.68
C ASN A 15 11.88 -0.74 3.04
N TRP A 16 12.37 0.27 3.76
CA TRP A 16 12.49 1.63 3.23
C TRP A 16 13.50 1.71 2.07
N SER A 17 14.69 1.13 2.24
CA SER A 17 15.73 1.11 1.20
C SER A 17 15.25 0.42 -0.08
N LYS A 18 14.54 -0.71 0.04
CA LYS A 18 14.08 -1.52 -1.10
C LYS A 18 12.82 -0.97 -1.76
N LYS A 19 11.83 -0.53 -0.96
CA LYS A 19 10.48 -0.22 -1.46
C LYS A 19 10.10 1.25 -1.34
N ARG A 20 10.84 2.06 -0.56
CA ARG A 20 10.51 3.45 -0.21
C ARG A 20 9.05 3.60 0.28
N LYS A 21 8.61 2.64 1.11
CA LYS A 21 7.25 2.57 1.66
C LYS A 21 7.30 2.34 3.17
N PRO A 22 6.31 2.83 3.93
CA PRO A 22 6.20 2.53 5.36
C PRO A 22 6.14 1.02 5.60
N LEU A 23 6.79 0.54 6.66
CA LEU A 23 6.63 -0.83 7.12
C LEU A 23 5.35 -0.93 7.94
N LEU A 24 4.32 -1.58 7.39
CA LEU A 24 2.97 -1.59 7.99
C LEU A 24 2.93 -2.36 9.30
N PHE A 25 2.09 -1.90 10.23
CA PHE A 25 1.88 -2.59 11.51
C PHE A 25 1.35 -4.01 11.33
N SER A 26 0.52 -4.25 10.30
CA SER A 26 0.04 -5.58 9.93
C SER A 26 1.18 -6.51 9.53
N THR A 27 2.17 -6.00 8.80
CA THR A 27 3.39 -6.75 8.45
C THR A 27 4.22 -7.02 9.69
N ILE A 28 4.43 -6.02 10.54
CA ILE A 28 5.20 -6.17 11.79
C ILE A 28 4.57 -7.26 12.68
N GLY A 29 3.26 -7.21 12.89
CA GLY A 29 2.54 -8.20 13.70
C GLY A 29 2.49 -9.61 13.12
N GLY A 30 2.69 -9.76 11.80
CA GLY A 30 2.77 -11.04 11.11
C GLY A 30 4.18 -11.62 11.12
N THR A 31 5.20 -10.80 10.88
CA THR A 31 6.61 -11.21 10.80
C THR A 31 7.25 -11.36 12.18
N PHE A 32 6.89 -10.51 13.14
CA PHE A 32 7.44 -10.51 14.49
C PHE A 32 6.37 -10.93 15.49
N SER A 33 5.92 -12.18 15.40
CA SER A 33 4.91 -12.74 16.32
C SER A 33 5.39 -12.75 17.77
N GLU A 34 6.70 -12.82 17.99
CA GLU A 34 7.40 -12.74 19.29
C GLU A 34 6.98 -11.49 20.10
N ILE A 35 6.58 -10.39 19.46
CA ILE A 35 6.10 -9.17 20.15
C ILE A 35 4.89 -9.47 21.04
N LYS A 36 4.07 -10.46 20.66
CA LYS A 36 2.86 -10.84 21.40
C LYS A 36 3.16 -11.51 22.75
N GLU A 37 4.38 -11.99 22.93
CA GLU A 37 4.84 -12.67 24.15
C GLU A 37 5.44 -11.68 25.16
N GLU A 38 5.66 -10.42 24.75
CA GLU A 38 6.19 -9.37 25.63
C GLU A 38 5.20 -9.00 26.74
N PRO A 39 5.69 -8.82 27.99
CA PRO A 39 4.84 -8.47 29.11
C PRO A 39 4.14 -7.12 28.88
N GLY A 40 2.81 -7.11 29.05
CA GLY A 40 1.99 -5.92 28.83
C GLY A 40 1.69 -5.62 27.36
N PHE A 41 1.90 -6.60 26.47
CA PHE A 41 1.39 -6.54 25.10
C PHE A 41 -0.14 -6.46 25.08
N THR A 42 -0.68 -5.56 24.26
CA THR A 42 -2.13 -5.39 24.06
C THR A 42 -2.46 -5.48 22.57
N ASN A 43 -1.73 -4.73 21.76
CA ASN A 43 -1.74 -4.80 20.31
C ASN A 43 -0.41 -4.25 19.78
N VAL A 44 -0.13 -4.49 18.49
CA VAL A 44 1.12 -4.08 17.83
C VAL A 44 1.33 -2.58 17.89
N GLY A 45 0.28 -1.77 17.69
CA GLY A 45 0.37 -0.32 17.73
C GLY A 45 0.74 0.22 19.12
N SER A 46 0.12 -0.30 20.18
CA SER A 46 0.46 0.05 21.55
C SER A 46 1.90 -0.33 21.91
N TRP A 47 2.37 -1.49 21.43
CA TRP A 47 3.76 -1.88 21.64
C TRP A 47 4.72 -0.97 20.89
N ILE A 48 4.45 -0.67 19.62
CA ILE A 48 5.27 0.24 18.80
C ILE A 48 5.34 1.63 19.45
N ASN A 49 4.21 2.19 19.88
CA ASN A 49 4.16 3.51 20.51
C ASN A 49 4.95 3.56 21.84
N LYS A 50 4.97 2.47 22.60
CA LYS A 50 5.77 2.38 23.84
C LYS A 50 7.28 2.33 23.57
N ASN A 51 7.69 1.80 22.43
CA ASN A 51 9.09 1.58 22.06
C ASN A 51 9.55 2.48 20.91
N ILE A 52 8.80 3.54 20.56
CA ILE A 52 9.03 4.32 19.34
C ILE A 52 10.37 5.04 19.37
N ASP A 53 10.73 5.59 20.53
CA ASP A 53 12.01 6.27 20.76
C ASP A 53 13.19 5.32 20.55
N ASP A 54 12.98 4.05 20.89
CA ASP A 54 13.96 2.98 20.71
C ASP A 54 13.94 2.40 19.30
N LEU A 55 13.06 2.78 18.37
CA LEU A 55 12.96 2.19 17.02
C LEU A 55 13.65 3.02 15.92
N ASP A 56 14.22 4.18 16.24
CA ASP A 56 14.79 5.14 15.27
C ASP A 56 13.83 5.44 14.09
N ALA A 57 12.53 5.44 14.37
CA ALA A 57 11.48 5.55 13.39
C ALA A 57 10.30 6.36 13.95
N TYR A 58 9.47 6.88 13.06
CA TYR A 58 8.20 7.50 13.41
C TYR A 58 7.02 6.75 12.81
N VAL A 59 5.87 6.90 13.46
CA VAL A 59 4.61 6.33 12.98
C VAL A 59 4.03 7.22 11.89
N TYR A 60 3.86 6.65 10.71
CA TYR A 60 3.10 7.23 9.62
C TYR A 60 1.68 6.67 9.61
N THR A 61 0.71 7.57 9.49
CA THR A 61 -0.70 7.24 9.29
C THR A 61 -1.20 8.02 8.09
N ASP A 62 -1.78 7.31 7.11
CA ASP A 62 -2.44 7.92 5.97
C ASP A 62 -3.74 8.60 6.42
N LYS A 63 -3.99 9.84 5.95
CA LYS A 63 -5.16 10.63 6.35
C LYS A 63 -6.47 10.04 5.83
N ASP A 64 -6.43 9.41 4.66
CA ASP A 64 -7.61 8.91 3.96
C ASP A 64 -7.83 7.41 4.23
N ARG A 65 -6.77 6.70 4.65
CA ARG A 65 -6.81 5.26 5.00
C ARG A 65 -6.17 5.02 6.38
N PRO A 66 -6.95 5.15 7.47
CA PRO A 66 -6.45 4.93 8.83
C PRO A 66 -5.82 3.55 9.05
N GLU A 67 -6.23 2.55 8.28
CA GLU A 67 -5.66 1.21 8.27
C GLU A 67 -4.25 1.14 7.68
N TYR A 68 -3.86 2.13 6.88
CA TYR A 68 -2.53 2.26 6.31
C TYR A 68 -1.61 3.01 7.28
N ILE A 69 -1.30 2.31 8.37
CA ILE A 69 -0.41 2.76 9.44
C ILE A 69 0.87 1.92 9.47
N GLY A 70 2.03 2.59 9.59
CA GLY A 70 3.33 1.93 9.51
C GLY A 70 4.47 2.76 10.08
N LEU A 71 5.68 2.19 10.03
CA LEU A 71 6.92 2.84 10.48
C LEU A 71 7.74 3.35 9.30
N ILE A 72 8.32 4.54 9.47
CA ILE A 72 9.29 5.15 8.56
C ILE A 72 10.55 5.50 9.37
N PRO A 73 11.77 5.26 8.84
CA PRO A 73 12.99 5.70 9.49
C PRO A 73 12.99 7.21 9.79
N ASN A 74 13.57 7.61 10.92
CA ASN A 74 13.75 9.03 11.25
C ASN A 74 14.59 9.74 10.18
N GLY A 75 14.20 10.96 9.82
CA GLY A 75 14.85 11.77 8.78
C GLY A 75 14.36 11.49 7.35
N GLU A 76 13.52 10.47 7.15
CA GLU A 76 12.93 10.15 5.85
C GLU A 76 11.47 10.66 5.77
N VAL A 77 11.05 11.08 4.57
CA VAL A 77 9.69 11.58 4.34
C VAL A 77 9.00 10.73 3.28
N PHE A 78 7.85 10.16 3.65
CA PHE A 78 7.00 9.48 2.67
C PHE A 78 6.09 10.48 1.98
N ASP A 79 6.33 10.67 0.68
CA ASP A 79 5.40 11.38 -0.18
C ASP A 79 4.48 10.40 -0.90
N TYR A 80 3.27 10.25 -0.37
CA TYR A 80 2.25 9.41 -0.98
C TYR A 80 1.96 9.84 -2.43
N LYS A 81 1.96 11.16 -2.73
CA LYS A 81 1.61 11.70 -4.05
C LYS A 81 2.61 11.27 -5.13
N ASN A 82 3.90 11.25 -4.81
CA ASN A 82 4.94 10.80 -5.73
C ASN A 82 5.03 9.27 -5.87
N THR A 83 4.49 8.52 -4.90
CA THR A 83 4.44 7.05 -4.97
C THR A 83 3.21 6.57 -5.76
N THR A 84 2.13 7.36 -5.77
CA THR A 84 0.90 7.08 -6.55
C THR A 84 1.03 7.24 -8.05
N SER A 85 2.03 7.95 -8.57
CA SER A 85 2.24 8.08 -10.02
C SER A 85 2.46 6.73 -10.74
N LYS A 86 2.75 5.66 -9.98
CA LYS A 86 2.80 4.27 -10.50
C LYS A 86 1.71 3.34 -9.94
N HIS A 87 0.89 3.80 -8.99
CA HIS A 87 -0.05 2.95 -8.24
C HIS A 87 -1.53 3.36 -8.33
N LEU A 88 -1.87 4.42 -9.08
CA LEU A 88 -3.25 4.83 -9.38
C LEU A 88 -4.08 3.78 -10.19
N LEU A 89 -3.55 2.57 -10.38
CA LEU A 89 -4.26 1.43 -10.98
C LEU A 89 -4.57 0.30 -9.98
N GLN A 90 -4.55 0.53 -8.66
CA GLN A 90 -5.14 -0.45 -7.73
C GLN A 90 -6.61 -0.10 -7.47
N PRO A 91 -7.56 -0.87 -8.03
CA PRO A 91 -8.97 -0.61 -7.82
C PRO A 91 -9.34 -0.99 -6.39
N THR A 92 -9.94 -0.03 -5.67
CA THR A 92 -10.52 -0.19 -4.33
C THR A 92 -11.83 -0.99 -4.34
N GLY A 93 -11.96 -1.96 -5.23
CA GLY A 93 -13.08 -2.89 -5.30
C GLY A 93 -12.55 -4.31 -5.43
N LYS A 94 -13.24 -5.29 -4.86
CA LYS A 94 -13.06 -6.70 -5.23
C LYS A 94 -13.53 -6.88 -6.67
N PHE A 95 -12.75 -6.38 -7.62
CA PHE A 95 -12.93 -6.67 -9.02
C PHE A 95 -12.50 -8.11 -9.25
N GLU A 96 -13.41 -8.95 -9.73
CA GLU A 96 -13.06 -10.32 -10.11
C GLU A 96 -11.91 -10.28 -11.14
N PRO A 97 -10.83 -11.07 -10.95
CA PRO A 97 -9.68 -11.09 -11.86
C PRO A 97 -10.06 -11.34 -13.33
N ARG A 98 -11.14 -12.10 -13.58
CA ARG A 98 -11.69 -12.33 -14.91
C ARG A 98 -12.26 -11.06 -15.55
N LYS A 99 -12.96 -10.22 -14.78
CA LYS A 99 -13.53 -8.95 -15.26
C LYS A 99 -12.43 -7.96 -15.59
N GLN A 100 -11.39 -7.89 -14.76
CA GLN A 100 -10.22 -7.04 -15.04
C GLN A 100 -9.55 -7.40 -16.37
N LYS A 101 -9.34 -8.71 -16.61
CA LYS A 101 -8.78 -9.17 -17.88
C LYS A 101 -9.65 -8.76 -19.08
N MET A 102 -10.96 -8.92 -19.00
CA MET A 102 -11.87 -8.54 -20.09
C MET A 102 -11.88 -7.03 -20.38
N VAL A 103 -11.81 -6.19 -19.34
CA VAL A 103 -11.74 -4.72 -19.53
C VAL A 103 -10.41 -4.32 -20.17
N VAL A 104 -9.30 -4.94 -19.76
CA VAL A 104 -7.98 -4.69 -20.35
C VAL A 104 -7.93 -5.17 -21.80
N ASP A 105 -8.43 -6.37 -22.09
CA ASP A 105 -8.49 -6.92 -23.45
C ASP A 105 -9.35 -6.03 -24.37
N PHE A 106 -10.46 -5.48 -23.86
CA PHE A 106 -11.29 -4.52 -24.60
C PHE A 106 -10.56 -3.21 -24.90
N LEU A 107 -9.85 -2.63 -23.92
CA LEU A 107 -9.07 -1.41 -24.13
C LEU A 107 -7.91 -1.61 -25.11
N LEU A 108 -7.27 -2.79 -25.07
CA LEU A 108 -6.23 -3.16 -26.04
C LEU A 108 -6.82 -3.28 -27.45
N ALA A 109 -7.98 -3.92 -27.60
CA ALA A 109 -8.65 -4.02 -28.90
C ALA A 109 -9.02 -2.64 -29.47
N ILE A 110 -9.43 -1.68 -28.64
CA ILE A 110 -9.67 -0.29 -29.09
C ILE A 110 -8.36 0.38 -29.52
N SER A 111 -7.25 0.11 -28.83
CA SER A 111 -5.95 0.72 -29.14
C SER A 111 -5.32 0.22 -30.44
N GLU A 112 -5.79 -0.91 -30.98
CA GLU A 112 -5.35 -1.47 -32.26
C GLU A 112 -6.10 -0.90 -33.47
N LEU A 113 -7.16 -0.10 -33.24
CA LEU A 113 -7.93 0.53 -34.29
C LEU A 113 -7.21 1.77 -34.84
N ASP A 114 -7.43 2.06 -36.12
CA ASP A 114 -6.93 3.28 -36.75
C ASP A 114 -7.72 4.53 -36.29
N ASP A 115 -7.12 5.71 -36.50
CA ASP A 115 -7.67 6.98 -36.05
C ASP A 115 -9.08 7.28 -36.60
N ASP A 116 -9.42 6.79 -37.80
CA ASP A 116 -10.73 7.01 -38.40
C ASP A 116 -11.79 6.14 -37.73
N ASP A 117 -11.46 4.88 -37.42
CA ASP A 117 -12.34 3.97 -36.69
C ASP A 117 -12.49 4.37 -35.21
N VAL A 118 -11.42 4.83 -34.56
CA VAL A 118 -11.47 5.35 -33.17
C VAL A 118 -12.44 6.53 -33.05
N ARG A 119 -12.43 7.45 -34.03
CA ARG A 119 -13.33 8.62 -34.03
C ARG A 119 -14.81 8.27 -34.21
N ARG A 120 -15.10 7.07 -34.73
CA ARG A 120 -16.47 6.58 -34.92
C ARG A 120 -17.02 5.85 -33.70
N ILE A 121 -16.17 5.52 -32.74
CA ILE A 121 -16.58 4.87 -31.50
C ILE A 121 -17.35 5.88 -30.63
N ASN A 122 -18.57 5.52 -30.28
CA ASN A 122 -19.35 6.24 -29.28
C ASN A 122 -19.70 5.27 -28.15
N ILE A 123 -19.11 5.47 -26.97
CA ILE A 123 -19.36 4.64 -25.78
C ILE A 123 -20.29 5.40 -24.84
N PRO A 124 -21.52 4.93 -24.63
CA PRO A 124 -22.42 5.52 -23.65
C PRO A 124 -21.82 5.54 -22.23
N THR A 125 -22.03 6.63 -21.51
CA THR A 125 -21.43 6.83 -20.18
C THR A 125 -21.88 5.80 -19.15
N ASP A 126 -23.09 5.25 -19.26
CA ASP A 126 -23.58 4.18 -18.39
C ASP A 126 -22.79 2.87 -18.58
N ILE A 127 -22.29 2.61 -19.79
CA ILE A 127 -21.41 1.48 -20.09
C ILE A 127 -20.03 1.70 -19.47
N LEU A 128 -19.47 2.91 -19.57
CA LEU A 128 -18.20 3.26 -18.91
C LEU A 128 -18.29 3.07 -17.40
N ILE A 129 -19.39 3.50 -16.77
CA ILE A 129 -19.60 3.33 -15.33
C ILE A 129 -19.68 1.83 -14.94
N LYS A 130 -20.25 0.97 -15.79
CA LYS A 130 -20.28 -0.49 -15.56
C LYS A 130 -18.91 -1.14 -15.68
N LEU A 131 -17.99 -0.60 -16.47
CA LEU A 131 -16.61 -1.08 -16.57
C LEU A 131 -15.77 -0.68 -15.34
N MET A 132 -16.15 0.40 -14.65
CA MET A 132 -15.45 0.96 -13.49
C MET A 132 -16.03 0.53 -12.13
N LYS A 133 -17.07 -0.31 -12.10
CA LYS A 133 -17.65 -0.91 -10.89
C LYS A 133 -17.41 -2.42 -10.79
#